data_AF-A0A1Y1KL31-F1
#
_entry.id   AF-A0A1Y1KL31-F1
#
_cell.length_a   1.000
_cell.length_b   1.000
_cell.length_c   1.000
_cell.angle_alpha   90.00
_cell.angle_beta   90.00
_cell.angle_gamma   90.00
#
_symmetry.space_group_name_H-M   'P 1'
#
loop_
_entity.id
_entity.type
_entity.pdbx_description
1 polymer ?
#
loop_
_entity_poly.entity_id
_entity_poly.type
_entity_poly.pdbx_seq_one_letter_code
_entity_poly.pdbx_strand_id
1 'polypeptide(L)'
;SAYQPTDRNIISLFKVDENLSHDKKQIVQFLKKFIKESDEKTRSSFLRFCTGSDLPIGKITIDFISTDGFARVPIAHTCSSILQIPTTYENFLTFRNEFNNLLSSNVWVMDMV
;
A
#
# COMPACT_ATOMS: atom_id res chain seq x y z
N SER A 1 8.62 15.00 -13.49
CA SER A 1 8.07 14.55 -14.79
C SER A 1 6.77 13.78 -14.55
N ALA A 2 5.88 13.64 -15.54
CA ALA A 2 4.57 12.98 -15.37
C ALA A 2 4.66 11.50 -14.90
N TYR A 3 5.84 10.89 -15.05
CA TYR A 3 6.10 9.48 -14.75
C TYR A 3 6.95 9.25 -13.50
N GLN A 4 7.32 10.32 -12.78
CA GLN A 4 8.04 10.16 -11.51
C GLN A 4 7.08 9.74 -10.39
N PRO A 5 7.46 8.74 -9.57
CA PRO A 5 6.65 8.27 -8.47
C PRO A 5 6.71 9.27 -7.32
N THR A 6 5.90 10.32 -7.41
CA THR A 6 5.73 11.35 -6.37
C THR A 6 4.63 10.94 -5.39
N ASP A 7 4.68 11.50 -4.17
CA ASP A 7 3.67 11.26 -3.16
C ASP A 7 2.26 11.64 -3.65
N ARG A 8 2.11 12.80 -4.29
CA ARG A 8 0.83 13.29 -4.81
C ARG A 8 0.24 12.39 -5.87
N ASN A 9 1.05 11.98 -6.86
CA ASN A 9 0.56 11.15 -7.95
C ASN A 9 0.14 9.77 -7.44
N ILE A 10 0.95 9.14 -6.57
CA ILE A 10 0.62 7.82 -6.01
C ILE A 10 -0.67 7.89 -5.17
N ILE A 11 -0.79 8.88 -4.28
CA ILE A 11 -2.00 9.03 -3.45
C ILE A 11 -3.25 9.25 -4.32
N SER A 12 -3.11 9.90 -5.48
CA SER A 12 -4.22 10.10 -6.43
C SER A 12 -4.70 8.81 -7.11
N LEU A 13 -3.89 7.75 -7.09
CA LEU A 13 -4.27 6.43 -7.63
C LEU A 13 -5.19 5.67 -6.67
N PHE A 14 -5.18 6.01 -5.38
CA PHE A 14 -5.95 5.28 -4.37
C PHE A 14 -7.44 5.45 -4.60
N LYS A 15 -8.12 4.33 -4.89
CA LYS A 15 -9.56 4.21 -4.89
C LYS A 15 -9.97 3.64 -3.54
N VAL A 16 -10.60 4.48 -2.73
CA VAL A 16 -11.03 4.16 -1.37
C VAL A 16 -12.54 4.29 -1.32
N ASP A 17 -13.23 3.36 -0.64
CA ASP A 17 -14.66 3.50 -0.37
C ASP A 17 -14.94 4.79 0.44
N GLU A 18 -16.03 5.48 0.13
CA GLU A 18 -16.44 6.70 0.83
C GLU A 18 -16.99 6.39 2.24
N ASN A 19 -17.56 5.19 2.43
CA ASN A 19 -18.27 4.76 3.64
C ASN A 19 -17.42 3.87 4.55
N LEU A 20 -16.19 4.29 4.83
CA LEU A 20 -15.31 3.55 5.74
C LEU A 20 -15.63 3.78 7.23
N SER A 21 -15.47 2.72 8.02
CA SER A 21 -15.41 2.79 9.48
C SER A 21 -14.20 3.62 9.95
N HIS A 22 -14.17 3.99 11.23
CA HIS A 22 -13.09 4.79 11.81
C HIS A 22 -11.72 4.11 11.64
N ASP A 23 -11.62 2.82 11.99
CA ASP A 23 -10.37 2.07 11.92
C ASP A 23 -9.84 1.99 10.49
N LYS A 24 -10.72 1.69 9.52
CA LYS A 24 -10.34 1.66 8.09
C LYS A 24 -9.87 3.03 7.59
N LYS A 25 -10.49 4.14 8.05
CA LYS A 25 -10.02 5.50 7.75
C LYS A 25 -8.64 5.76 8.32
N GLN A 26 -8.36 5.31 9.54
CA GLN A 26 -7.05 5.44 10.17
C GLN A 26 -5.97 4.70 9.37
N ILE A 27 -6.25 3.48 8.91
CA ILE A 27 -5.33 2.73 8.05
C ILE A 27 -5.03 3.47 6.74
N VAL A 28 -6.05 4.05 6.09
CA VAL A 28 -5.85 4.87 4.89
C VAL A 28 -4.98 6.10 5.18
N GLN A 29 -5.13 6.71 6.36
CA GLN A 29 -4.27 7.82 6.78
C GLN A 29 -2.82 7.36 6.99
N PHE A 30 -2.60 6.19 7.59
CA PHE A 30 -1.26 5.60 7.71
C PHE A 30 -0.64 5.33 6.34
N LEU A 31 -1.38 4.75 5.41
CA LEU A 31 -0.91 4.53 4.03
C LEU A 31 -0.51 5.85 3.35
N LYS A 32 -1.39 6.87 3.38
CA LYS A 32 -1.09 8.18 2.79
C LYS A 32 0.12 8.85 3.43
N LYS A 33 0.27 8.76 4.76
CA LYS A 33 1.42 9.29 5.49
C LYS A 33 2.70 8.55 5.12
N PHE A 34 2.65 7.23 5.03
CA PHE A 34 3.77 6.39 4.61
C PHE A 34 4.29 6.81 3.24
N ILE A 35 3.41 7.00 2.24
CA ILE A 35 3.82 7.44 0.90
C ILE A 35 4.47 8.84 0.92
N LYS A 36 3.95 9.77 1.72
CA LYS A 36 4.51 11.13 1.87
C LYS A 36 5.91 11.13 2.49
N GLU A 37 6.15 10.25 3.46
CA GLU A 37 7.43 10.15 4.18
C GLU A 37 8.45 9.22 3.48
N SER A 38 8.01 8.43 2.52
CA SER A 38 8.85 7.51 1.75
C SER A 38 9.72 8.27 0.76
N ASP A 39 10.92 7.75 0.48
CA ASP A 39 11.77 8.23 -0.61
C ASP A 39 11.29 7.71 -1.98
N GLU A 40 11.95 8.16 -3.07
CA GLU A 40 11.58 7.76 -4.43
C GLU A 40 11.71 6.25 -4.67
N LYS A 41 12.74 5.62 -4.10
CA LYS A 41 12.99 4.19 -4.23
C LYS A 41 11.86 3.38 -3.59
N THR A 42 11.46 3.74 -2.38
CA THR A 42 10.39 3.09 -1.63
C THR A 42 9.05 3.27 -2.33
N ARG A 43 8.78 4.47 -2.86
CA ARG A 43 7.57 4.75 -3.67
C ARG A 43 7.53 3.93 -4.97
N SER A 44 8.68 3.75 -5.63
CA SER A 44 8.80 2.88 -6.81
C SER A 44 8.53 1.42 -6.47
N SER A 45 9.11 0.92 -5.37
CA SER A 45 8.84 -0.44 -4.87
C SER A 45 7.37 -0.62 -4.50
N PHE A 46 6.73 0.39 -3.90
CA PHE A 46 5.31 0.36 -3.57
C PHE A 46 4.43 0.24 -4.81
N LEU A 47 4.71 1.00 -5.86
CA LEU A 47 3.99 0.88 -7.13
C LEU A 47 4.18 -0.51 -7.71
N ARG A 48 5.42 -1.00 -7.78
CA ARG A 48 5.71 -2.34 -8.30
C ARG A 48 5.01 -3.44 -7.51
N PHE A 49 4.92 -3.29 -6.20
CA PHE A 49 4.17 -4.19 -5.35
C PHE A 49 2.68 -4.21 -5.70
N CYS A 50 2.06 -3.04 -5.89
CA CYS A 50 0.62 -2.94 -6.12
C CYS A 50 0.19 -3.26 -7.56
N THR A 51 1.05 -2.97 -8.55
CA THR A 51 0.67 -2.97 -9.98
C THR A 51 1.61 -3.77 -10.87
N GLY A 52 2.72 -4.29 -10.35
CA GLY A 52 3.79 -4.88 -11.15
C GLY A 52 4.67 -3.87 -11.91
N SER A 53 4.38 -2.56 -11.82
CA SER A 53 5.13 -1.48 -12.48
C SER A 53 5.54 -0.40 -11.48
N ASP A 54 6.68 0.24 -11.70
CA ASP A 54 7.11 1.43 -10.94
C ASP A 54 6.48 2.75 -11.43
N LEU A 55 5.61 2.70 -12.45
CA LEU A 55 4.93 3.86 -13.01
C LEU A 55 3.63 4.19 -12.27
N PRO A 56 3.35 5.47 -11.95
CA PRO A 56 2.14 5.87 -11.25
C PRO A 56 0.94 5.97 -12.21
N ILE A 57 0.51 4.83 -12.76
CA ILE A 57 -0.56 4.73 -13.76
C ILE A 57 -1.71 3.88 -13.22
N GLY A 58 -2.95 4.24 -13.59
CA GLY A 58 -4.15 3.47 -13.25
C GLY A 58 -4.77 3.85 -11.91
N LYS A 59 -5.40 2.88 -11.24
CA LYS A 59 -5.99 3.03 -9.91
C LYS A 59 -5.61 1.83 -9.05
N ILE A 60 -5.37 2.08 -7.78
CA ILE A 60 -5.11 1.04 -6.76
C ILE A 60 -6.32 1.02 -5.84
N THR A 61 -7.09 -0.05 -5.89
CA THR A 61 -8.24 -0.24 -4.99
C THR A 61 -7.72 -0.62 -3.61
N ILE A 62 -8.06 0.17 -2.59
CA ILE A 62 -7.71 -0.12 -1.21
C ILE A 62 -8.80 -0.97 -0.59
N ASP A 63 -8.44 -2.17 -0.19
CA ASP A 63 -9.30 -3.12 0.49
C ASP A 63 -8.71 -3.50 1.85
N PHE A 64 -9.48 -4.19 2.69
CA PHE A 64 -9.16 -4.40 4.09
C PHE A 64 -9.35 -5.87 4.48
N ILE A 65 -8.39 -6.38 5.26
CA ILE A 65 -8.42 -7.73 5.81
C ILE A 65 -8.25 -7.69 7.33
N SER A 66 -8.69 -8.75 8.02
CA SER A 66 -8.61 -8.87 9.47
C SER A 66 -7.62 -9.96 9.87
N THR A 67 -6.35 -9.74 9.55
CA THR A 67 -5.22 -10.63 9.91
C THR A 67 -4.33 -9.96 10.95
N ASP A 68 -3.89 -10.71 11.96
CA ASP A 68 -3.06 -10.20 13.07
C ASP A 68 -1.79 -11.06 13.29
N GLY A 69 -1.00 -10.69 14.29
CA GLY A 69 0.22 -11.41 14.67
C GLY A 69 1.17 -11.66 13.50
N PHE A 70 1.65 -12.89 13.36
CA PHE A 70 2.55 -13.30 12.27
C PHE A 70 1.87 -13.38 10.89
N ALA A 71 0.53 -13.42 10.85
CA ALA A 71 -0.23 -13.42 9.60
C ALA A 71 -0.53 -12.00 9.08
N ARG A 72 -0.21 -10.96 9.87
CA ARG A 72 -0.42 -9.57 9.49
C ARG A 72 0.56 -9.15 8.39
N VAL A 73 0.09 -9.18 7.15
CA VAL A 73 0.87 -8.72 6.00
C VAL A 73 -0.04 -8.01 5.01
N PRO A 74 0.38 -6.87 4.43
CA PRO A 74 -0.28 -6.32 3.24
C PRO A 74 -0.19 -7.29 2.06
N ILE A 75 -1.29 -7.46 1.32
CA ILE A 75 -1.37 -8.35 0.15
C ILE A 75 -1.72 -7.52 -1.08
N ALA A 76 -0.98 -7.72 -2.17
CA ALA A 76 -1.24 -7.04 -3.42
C ALA A 76 -1.65 -8.03 -4.51
N HIS A 77 -2.77 -7.72 -5.18
CA HIS A 77 -3.29 -8.47 -6.32
C HIS A 77 -3.00 -7.66 -7.59
N THR A 78 -1.78 -7.77 -8.12
CA THR A 78 -1.24 -6.89 -9.18
C THR A 78 -2.12 -6.81 -10.42
N CYS A 79 -2.62 -7.93 -10.93
CA CYS A 79 -3.50 -8.02 -12.10
C CYS A 79 -4.81 -7.23 -11.93
N SER A 80 -5.32 -7.17 -10.70
CA SER A 80 -6.54 -6.42 -10.37
C SER A 80 -6.28 -5.04 -9.76
N SER A 81 -5.00 -4.71 -9.51
CA SER A 81 -4.55 -3.51 -8.80
C SER A 81 -5.28 -3.29 -7.46
N ILE A 82 -5.43 -4.35 -6.67
CA ILE A 82 -6.00 -4.30 -5.31
C ILE A 82 -4.88 -4.41 -4.29
N LEU A 83 -4.88 -3.52 -3.29
CA LEU A 83 -4.04 -3.59 -2.11
C LEU A 83 -4.91 -3.86 -0.89
N GLN A 84 -4.78 -5.05 -0.32
CA GLN A 84 -5.43 -5.45 0.93
C GLN A 84 -4.53 -5.12 2.11
N ILE A 85 -5.06 -4.34 3.06
CA ILE A 85 -4.31 -3.89 4.23
C ILE A 85 -4.98 -4.40 5.50
N PRO A 86 -4.23 -5.05 6.41
CA PRO A 86 -4.72 -5.42 7.72
C PRO A 86 -5.30 -4.23 8.50
N THR A 87 -6.48 -4.38 9.08
CA THR A 87 -7.09 -3.32 9.93
C THR A 87 -6.51 -3.26 11.34
N THR A 88 -5.66 -4.21 11.71
CA THR A 88 -5.17 -4.43 13.07
C THR A 88 -3.90 -3.63 13.39
N TYR A 89 -3.52 -2.65 12.58
CA TYR A 89 -2.40 -1.77 12.90
C TYR A 89 -2.85 -0.69 13.89
N GLU A 90 -2.32 -0.76 15.11
CA GLU A 90 -2.68 0.18 16.18
C GLU A 90 -1.96 1.52 16.07
N ASN A 91 -0.81 1.56 15.38
CA ASN A 91 -0.01 2.77 15.26
C ASN A 91 0.79 2.84 13.95
N PHE A 92 1.10 4.07 13.55
CA PHE A 92 1.82 4.35 12.31
C PHE A 92 3.26 3.82 12.30
N LEU A 93 3.95 3.78 13.44
CA LEU A 93 5.34 3.31 13.52
C LEU A 93 5.43 1.82 13.14
N THR A 94 4.52 1.00 13.69
CA THR A 94 4.42 -0.43 13.38
C THR A 94 4.06 -0.62 11.91
N PHE A 95 3.03 0.08 11.43
CA PHE A 95 2.64 0.09 10.02
C PHE A 95 3.84 0.38 9.11
N ARG A 96 4.56 1.48 9.36
CA ARG A 96 5.71 1.92 8.54
C ARG A 96 6.84 0.88 8.54
N ASN A 97 7.17 0.31 9.70
CA ASN A 97 8.27 -0.65 9.81
C ASN A 97 7.93 -1.96 9.07
N GLU A 98 6.74 -2.51 9.27
CA GLU A 98 6.29 -3.73 8.60
C GLU A 98 6.18 -3.53 7.08
N PHE A 99 5.64 -2.39 6.64
CA PHE A 99 5.56 -2.07 5.20
C PHE A 99 6.95 -1.89 4.58
N ASN A 100 7.89 -1.21 5.24
CA ASN A 100 9.26 -1.08 4.73
C ASN A 100 9.97 -2.44 4.64
N ASN A 101 9.80 -3.30 5.66
CA ASN A 101 10.37 -4.65 5.66
C ASN A 101 9.82 -5.46 4.49
N LEU A 102 8.50 -5.43 4.27
CA LEU A 102 7.86 -6.02 3.11
C LEU A 102 8.50 -5.50 1.81
N LEU A 103 8.61 -4.17 1.66
CA LEU A 103 9.09 -3.57 0.43
C LEU A 103 10.59 -3.80 0.13
N SER A 104 11.38 -4.04 1.17
CA SER A 104 12.82 -4.29 1.06
C SER A 104 13.18 -5.72 0.71
N SER A 105 12.29 -6.68 0.98
CA SER A 105 12.58 -8.12 0.89
C SER A 105 12.78 -8.65 -0.53
N ASN A 106 12.32 -7.94 -1.58
CA ASN A 106 12.32 -8.35 -2.99
C ASN A 106 11.65 -9.73 -3.29
N VAL A 107 11.19 -10.47 -2.27
CA VAL A 107 10.41 -11.70 -2.35
C VAL A 107 8.97 -11.33 -2.03
N TRP A 108 8.26 -10.89 -3.05
CA TRP A 108 6.87 -10.48 -2.93
C TRP A 108 6.01 -11.71 -3.17
N VAL A 109 5.15 -12.07 -2.22
CA VAL A 109 4.04 -13.00 -2.51
C VAL A 109 3.10 -12.26 -3.46
N MET A 110 3.36 -12.40 -4.76
CA MET A 110 2.47 -11.98 -5.82
C MET A 110 1.69 -13.22 -6.23
N ASP A 111 0.44 -13.32 -5.79
CA ASP A 111 -0.44 -14.38 -6.28
C ASP A 111 -0.74 -14.10 -7.75
N MET A 112 -0.21 -14.96 -8.62
CA MET A 112 -0.60 -15.07 -10.02
C MET A 112 -1.78 -16.03 -10.09
N VAL A 113 -2.99 -15.50 -10.27
CA VAL A 113 -4.18 -16.30 -10.59
C VAL A 113 -4.53 -16.07 -12.06
#